data_AF-A0AAP2DH00-F1
#
_entry.id   AF-A0AAP2DH00-F1
#
_cell.length_a   1.000
_cell.length_b   1.000
_cell.length_c   1.000
_cell.angle_alpha   90.00
_cell.angle_beta   90.00
_cell.angle_gamma   90.00
#
_symmetry.space_group_name_H-M   'P 1'
#
loop_
_entity.id
_entity.type
_entity.pdbx_description
1 polymer ?
#
loop_
_entity_poly.entity_id
_entity_poly.type
_entity_poly.pdbx_seq_one_letter_code
_entity_poly.pdbx_strand_id
1 'polypeptide(L)'
;MLKNNATGGWLKVRLRGNTSPAAGTGAVVSVNVNGVWQRRTITTHAGALGLVGDEAFFGLGDATTADEVSIQWPSGCTSQYTDVAGNQLHTFEETCADTAPTVAVTGSGCLGDPQTVTLGGGTAFAWYRTQAEEDAFLVSGTSVVFDTLTMTQTLYVANTSGDRPSRRMPVSLSAGTRPVFNVSMSHTGTGYQFTATSTDPAVTTYQWYLNDAPVATGNTYTATGLEAGEQWVCAGVVSNGCHARNCVEFIVTGVEASILADYTVFPNPVKGKLQVAHKGGKPFALELIHITGARACQAGGHTSYEVDTEGYAPGLYILRINGQGAMKIIKQ
;
A
#
# COMPACT_ATOMS: atom_id res chain seq x y z
N MET A 1 10.71 59.59 -36.79
CA MET A 1 11.53 58.36 -36.66
C MET A 1 12.90 58.75 -36.15
N LEU A 2 13.25 58.39 -34.92
CA LEU A 2 14.62 58.54 -34.42
C LEU A 2 15.45 57.41 -35.04
N LYS A 3 16.39 57.75 -35.93
CA LYS A 3 17.44 56.84 -36.38
C LYS A 3 18.60 56.94 -35.40
N ASN A 4 18.91 55.86 -34.71
CA ASN A 4 20.12 55.76 -33.89
C ASN A 4 21.31 55.51 -34.85
N ASN A 5 22.20 56.50 -34.98
CA ASN A 5 23.41 56.45 -35.81
C ASN A 5 24.62 55.87 -35.03
N ALA A 6 24.41 54.97 -34.07
CA ALA A 6 25.51 54.31 -33.40
C ALA A 6 26.29 53.43 -34.41
N THR A 7 27.51 53.83 -34.73
CA THR A 7 28.49 53.01 -35.45
C THR A 7 29.06 51.99 -34.49
N GLY A 8 28.65 50.72 -34.65
CA GLY A 8 29.11 49.58 -33.87
C GLY A 8 28.23 48.35 -34.15
N GLY A 9 28.83 47.17 -34.07
CA GLY A 9 28.15 45.89 -34.16
C GLY A 9 27.13 45.70 -33.05
N TRP A 10 26.13 44.87 -33.32
CA TRP A 10 25.04 44.59 -32.38
C TRP A 10 24.73 43.09 -32.28
N LEU A 11 24.15 42.65 -31.18
CA LEU A 11 23.63 41.30 -31.03
C LEU A 11 22.20 41.38 -30.49
N LYS A 12 21.26 40.79 -31.21
CA LYS A 12 19.90 40.63 -30.73
C LYS A 12 19.68 39.18 -30.33
N VAL A 13 19.07 38.98 -29.16
CA VAL A 13 18.84 37.68 -28.55
C VAL A 13 17.35 37.51 -28.36
N ARG A 14 16.76 36.47 -28.94
CA ARG A 14 15.41 35.98 -28.61
C ARG A 14 15.53 34.64 -27.90
N LEU A 15 14.67 34.41 -26.93
CA LEU A 15 14.63 33.16 -26.19
C LEU A 15 13.38 32.35 -26.56
N ARG A 16 13.52 31.03 -26.56
CA ARG A 16 12.40 30.09 -26.59
C ARG A 16 12.51 29.18 -25.38
N GLY A 17 11.68 29.44 -24.37
CA GLY A 17 11.55 28.58 -23.20
C GLY A 17 10.86 27.28 -23.56
N ASN A 18 11.27 26.20 -22.90
CA ASN A 18 10.62 24.88 -22.97
C ASN A 18 9.95 24.56 -21.63
N THR A 19 10.75 24.53 -20.55
CA THR A 19 10.25 24.43 -19.16
C THR A 19 9.90 25.81 -18.60
N SER A 20 10.70 26.82 -18.96
CA SER A 20 10.46 28.22 -18.69
C SER A 20 9.35 28.77 -19.60
N PRO A 21 8.75 29.95 -19.30
CA PRO A 21 7.76 30.57 -20.18
C PRO A 21 8.25 30.62 -21.64
N ALA A 22 7.37 30.35 -22.60
CA ALA A 22 7.75 30.20 -24.01
C ALA A 22 8.55 31.41 -24.56
N ALA A 23 8.25 32.61 -24.08
CA ALA A 23 8.96 33.85 -24.44
C ALA A 23 10.26 34.11 -23.63
N GLY A 24 10.66 33.20 -22.75
CA GLY A 24 11.82 33.33 -21.87
C GLY A 24 11.67 34.40 -20.78
N THR A 25 10.46 34.88 -20.48
CA THR A 25 10.23 35.95 -19.48
C THR A 25 10.83 35.59 -18.13
N GLY A 26 11.65 36.49 -17.59
CA GLY A 26 12.39 36.31 -16.33
C GLY A 26 13.79 35.72 -16.51
N ALA A 27 14.16 35.22 -17.69
CA ALA A 27 15.51 34.75 -17.96
C ALA A 27 16.51 35.91 -17.97
N VAL A 28 17.74 35.64 -17.51
CA VAL A 28 18.84 36.60 -17.47
C VAL A 28 19.85 36.22 -18.54
N VAL A 29 19.98 37.05 -19.56
CA VAL A 29 20.98 36.91 -20.63
C VAL A 29 22.20 37.77 -20.27
N SER A 30 23.36 37.15 -20.21
CA SER A 30 24.66 37.81 -20.03
C SER A 30 25.52 37.59 -21.28
N VAL A 31 26.08 38.65 -21.84
CA VAL A 31 26.93 38.64 -23.03
C VAL A 31 28.30 39.20 -22.67
N ASN A 32 29.36 38.44 -22.96
CA ASN A 32 30.75 38.85 -22.81
C ASN A 32 31.32 39.28 -24.17
N VAL A 33 31.95 40.46 -24.20
CA VAL A 33 32.65 40.97 -25.39
C VAL A 33 33.96 41.59 -24.93
N ASN A 34 35.09 41.05 -25.40
CA ASN A 34 36.45 41.47 -25.03
C ASN A 34 36.66 41.56 -23.50
N GLY A 35 36.08 40.61 -22.75
CA GLY A 35 36.15 40.56 -21.29
C GLY A 35 35.18 41.50 -20.54
N VAL A 36 34.32 42.23 -21.25
CA VAL A 36 33.30 43.09 -20.65
C VAL A 36 31.92 42.42 -20.71
N TRP A 37 31.32 42.22 -19.52
CA TRP A 37 30.01 41.61 -19.38
C TRP A 37 28.87 42.63 -19.43
N GLN A 38 27.88 42.37 -20.27
CA GLN A 38 26.59 43.05 -20.31
C GLN A 38 25.49 42.08 -19.89
N ARG A 39 24.54 42.51 -19.06
CA ARG A 39 23.46 41.66 -18.56
C ARG A 39 22.09 42.30 -18.79
N ARG A 40 21.12 41.51 -19.23
CA ARG A 40 19.72 41.92 -19.40
C ARG A 40 18.77 40.81 -18.99
N THR A 41 17.68 41.17 -18.33
CA THR A 41 16.57 40.25 -18.05
C THR A 41 15.53 40.36 -19.16
N ILE A 42 15.06 39.24 -19.70
CA ILE A 42 13.93 39.21 -20.63
C ILE A 42 12.67 39.57 -19.85
N THR A 43 12.00 40.63 -20.28
CA THR A 43 10.72 41.04 -19.70
C THR A 43 9.70 41.17 -20.80
N THR A 44 8.49 40.66 -20.57
CA THR A 44 7.37 40.80 -21.49
C THR A 44 6.31 41.65 -20.79
N HIS A 45 6.03 42.84 -21.31
CA HIS A 45 4.97 43.72 -20.80
C HIS A 45 3.91 43.91 -21.88
N ALA A 46 2.64 43.72 -21.51
CA ALA A 46 1.50 44.15 -22.31
C ALA A 46 1.20 45.62 -21.97
N GLY A 47 1.66 46.55 -22.82
CA GLY A 47 1.27 47.96 -22.73
C GLY A 47 0.05 48.25 -23.60
N ALA A 48 -0.66 49.35 -23.32
CA ALA A 48 -1.90 49.76 -23.99
C ALA A 48 -1.80 50.00 -25.52
N LEU A 49 -0.61 49.87 -26.13
CA LEU A 49 -0.35 50.07 -27.56
C LEU A 49 0.44 48.92 -28.22
N GLY A 50 0.52 47.74 -27.58
CA GLY A 50 1.14 46.54 -28.15
C GLY A 50 2.15 45.85 -27.24
N LEU A 51 2.50 44.60 -27.59
CA LEU A 51 3.51 43.79 -26.92
C LEU A 51 4.91 44.38 -27.17
N VAL A 52 5.64 44.73 -26.10
CA VAL A 52 7.08 45.05 -26.19
C VAL A 52 7.86 43.73 -26.08
N GLY A 53 8.75 43.51 -27.05
CA GLY A 53 9.21 42.18 -27.48
C GLY A 53 10.03 41.35 -26.48
N ASP A 54 10.02 40.04 -26.73
CA ASP A 54 10.76 38.93 -26.14
C ASP A 54 12.26 38.91 -26.48
N GLU A 55 12.83 40.09 -26.77
CA GLU A 55 14.17 40.24 -27.34
C GLU A 55 15.06 41.15 -26.48
N ALA A 56 16.30 40.72 -26.23
CA ALA A 56 17.35 41.55 -25.64
C ALA A 56 18.31 42.05 -26.72
N PHE A 57 18.75 43.31 -26.60
CA PHE A 57 19.70 43.93 -27.51
C PHE A 57 21.01 44.28 -26.79
N PHE A 58 22.14 43.87 -27.35
CA PHE A 58 23.47 44.10 -26.82
C PHE A 58 24.32 44.82 -27.87
N GLY A 59 25.11 45.80 -27.43
CA GLY A 59 26.09 46.46 -28.28
C GLY A 59 27.41 45.69 -28.27
N LEU A 60 28.01 45.45 -29.43
CA LEU A 60 29.31 44.76 -29.55
C LEU A 60 30.48 45.72 -29.82
N GLY A 61 30.22 47.00 -30.12
CA GLY A 61 31.28 47.92 -30.53
C GLY A 61 31.89 47.48 -31.86
N ASP A 62 33.22 47.48 -32.00
CA ASP A 62 33.87 47.03 -33.24
C ASP A 62 34.01 45.50 -33.34
N ALA A 63 33.59 44.75 -32.31
CA ALA A 63 33.66 43.30 -32.31
C ALA A 63 32.63 42.69 -33.29
N THR A 64 33.07 41.69 -34.05
CA THR A 64 32.22 40.94 -35.00
C THR A 64 31.49 39.76 -34.34
N THR A 65 31.91 39.36 -33.15
CA THR A 65 31.37 38.23 -32.37
C THR A 65 31.27 38.63 -30.88
N ALA A 66 30.38 37.98 -30.15
CA ALA A 66 30.43 37.93 -28.69
C ALA A 66 31.21 36.68 -28.27
N ASP A 67 32.14 36.84 -27.33
CA ASP A 67 32.99 35.73 -26.86
C ASP A 67 32.16 34.67 -26.14
N GLU A 68 31.16 35.12 -25.36
CA GLU A 68 30.25 34.24 -24.63
C GLU A 68 28.85 34.84 -24.51
N VAL A 69 27.82 34.02 -24.68
CA VAL A 69 26.44 34.29 -24.31
C VAL A 69 26.00 33.24 -23.29
N SER A 70 25.68 33.68 -22.08
CA SER A 70 25.20 32.85 -20.98
C SER A 70 23.76 33.24 -20.62
N ILE A 71 22.87 32.26 -20.56
CA ILE A 71 21.44 32.45 -20.33
C ILE A 71 21.05 31.68 -19.07
N GLN A 72 20.68 32.39 -18.01
CA GLN A 72 20.06 31.79 -16.82
C GLN A 72 18.56 31.81 -16.98
N TRP A 73 17.95 30.63 -17.08
CA TRP A 73 16.52 30.44 -17.27
C TRP A 73 15.76 30.47 -15.94
N PRO A 74 14.48 30.89 -15.91
CA PRO A 74 13.61 30.81 -14.73
C PRO A 74 13.49 29.41 -14.12
N SER A 75 13.67 28.36 -14.93
CA SER A 75 13.74 26.97 -14.48
C SER A 75 14.94 26.66 -13.57
N GLY A 76 15.92 27.57 -13.49
CA GLY A 76 17.20 27.39 -12.80
C GLY A 76 18.33 26.92 -13.72
N CYS A 77 18.03 26.54 -14.97
CA CYS A 77 19.04 26.12 -15.93
C CYS A 77 19.96 27.28 -16.38
N THR A 78 21.22 26.96 -16.75
CA THR A 78 22.08 27.86 -17.53
C THR A 78 22.48 27.26 -18.90
N SER A 79 22.25 28.01 -20.00
CA SER A 79 22.79 27.71 -21.34
C SER A 79 23.99 28.61 -21.63
N GLN A 80 25.02 28.08 -22.31
CA GLN A 80 26.21 28.85 -22.70
C GLN A 80 26.55 28.61 -24.17
N TYR A 81 26.95 29.67 -24.86
CA TYR A 81 27.35 29.66 -26.26
C TYR A 81 28.60 30.53 -26.41
N THR A 82 29.60 30.07 -27.15
CA THR A 82 30.81 30.84 -27.45
C THR A 82 30.81 31.30 -28.90
N ASP A 83 31.62 32.32 -29.21
CA ASP A 83 31.86 32.82 -30.57
C ASP A 83 30.58 33.16 -31.34
N VAL A 84 29.61 33.79 -30.65
CA VAL A 84 28.29 34.11 -31.20
C VAL A 84 28.41 35.29 -32.16
N ALA A 85 28.16 35.03 -33.45
CA ALA A 85 28.28 36.04 -34.49
C ALA A 85 27.32 37.23 -34.30
N GLY A 86 27.86 38.45 -34.33
CA GLY A 86 27.12 39.69 -34.23
C GLY A 86 26.37 40.07 -35.51
N ASN A 87 25.78 41.25 -35.48
CA ASN A 87 24.96 41.89 -36.51
C ASN A 87 23.77 41.06 -36.99
N GLN A 88 23.23 40.21 -36.11
CA GLN A 88 22.05 39.39 -36.39
C GLN A 88 21.23 39.09 -35.13
N LEU A 89 20.03 38.59 -35.35
CA LEU A 89 19.17 38.02 -34.33
C LEU A 89 19.50 36.54 -34.15
N HIS A 90 19.90 36.15 -32.95
CA HIS A 90 19.98 34.75 -32.53
C HIS A 90 18.76 34.36 -31.74
N THR A 91 18.22 33.18 -32.01
CA THR A 91 17.19 32.55 -31.18
C THR A 91 17.81 31.39 -30.43
N PHE A 92 17.81 31.45 -29.10
CA PHE A 92 18.33 30.38 -28.25
C PHE A 92 17.17 29.64 -27.60
N GLU A 93 17.23 28.32 -27.65
CA GLU A 93 16.21 27.44 -27.08
C GLU A 93 16.71 26.86 -25.76
N GLU A 94 15.81 26.74 -24.79
CA GLU A 94 16.07 26.08 -23.51
C GLU A 94 16.25 24.57 -23.72
N THR A 95 17.50 24.15 -23.95
CA THR A 95 17.88 22.77 -24.33
C THR A 95 18.35 21.91 -23.15
N CYS A 96 18.57 22.53 -21.99
CA CYS A 96 19.06 21.91 -20.77
C CYS A 96 17.99 21.19 -19.93
N ALA A 97 16.73 21.24 -20.35
CA ALA A 97 15.66 20.52 -19.70
C ALA A 97 15.38 19.24 -20.48
N ASP A 98 16.18 18.19 -20.22
CA ASP A 98 15.62 16.85 -20.37
C ASP A 98 14.34 16.79 -19.55
N THR A 99 13.29 16.21 -20.13
CA THR A 99 11.98 16.14 -19.48
C THR A 99 12.15 15.48 -18.11
N ALA A 100 11.77 16.21 -17.06
CA ALA A 100 11.86 15.69 -15.71
C ALA A 100 11.09 14.35 -15.63
N PRO A 101 11.62 13.35 -14.91
CA PRO A 101 10.98 12.06 -14.84
C PRO A 101 9.59 12.20 -14.20
N THR A 102 8.62 11.48 -14.74
CA THR A 102 7.36 11.24 -14.04
C THR A 102 7.60 10.13 -13.02
N VAL A 103 7.12 10.33 -11.79
CA VAL A 103 7.34 9.40 -10.69
C VAL A 103 5.98 8.89 -10.21
N ALA A 104 5.82 7.57 -10.16
CA ALA A 104 4.69 6.93 -9.52
C ALA A 104 5.19 5.92 -8.48
N VAL A 105 4.71 6.05 -7.25
CA VAL A 105 4.98 5.07 -6.17
C VAL A 105 3.72 4.26 -5.94
N THR A 106 3.83 2.94 -5.96
CA THR A 106 2.75 2.00 -5.68
C THR A 106 3.12 1.06 -4.52
N GLY A 107 2.11 0.57 -3.79
CA GLY A 107 2.28 -0.23 -2.58
C GLY A 107 1.72 0.47 -1.33
N SER A 108 1.57 -0.28 -0.23
CA SER A 108 0.90 0.18 1.01
C SER A 108 1.74 1.18 1.83
N GLY A 109 3.05 1.29 1.57
CA GLY A 109 3.95 2.15 2.34
C GLY A 109 4.12 1.74 3.79
N CYS A 110 3.80 0.49 4.12
CA CYS A 110 3.94 -0.06 5.45
C CYS A 110 5.30 -0.73 5.63
N LEU A 111 5.82 -0.67 6.86
CA LEU A 111 7.00 -1.41 7.26
C LEU A 111 6.83 -2.90 6.92
N GLY A 112 7.77 -3.43 6.13
CA GLY A 112 7.80 -4.81 5.67
C GLY A 112 7.05 -5.06 4.35
N ASP A 113 6.27 -4.11 3.83
CA ASP A 113 5.60 -4.25 2.54
C ASP A 113 6.47 -3.67 1.42
N PRO A 114 6.60 -4.36 0.27
CA PRO A 114 7.36 -3.83 -0.85
C PRO A 114 6.64 -2.61 -1.45
N GLN A 115 7.41 -1.55 -1.71
CA GLN A 115 6.96 -0.43 -2.54
C GLN A 115 7.67 -0.49 -3.89
N THR A 116 6.93 -0.21 -4.96
CA THR A 116 7.49 -0.13 -6.32
C THR A 116 7.48 1.32 -6.78
N VAL A 117 8.62 1.78 -7.30
CA VAL A 117 8.70 3.08 -7.99
C VAL A 117 8.76 2.85 -9.49
N THR A 118 7.83 3.46 -10.21
CA THR A 118 7.81 3.48 -11.67
C THR A 118 8.22 4.86 -12.15
N LEU A 119 9.16 4.89 -13.09
CA LEU A 119 9.68 6.11 -13.70
C LEU A 119 9.24 6.18 -15.16
N GLY A 120 8.82 7.36 -15.61
CA GLY A 120 8.53 7.66 -17.01
C GLY A 120 9.19 8.97 -17.44
N GLY A 121 9.05 9.33 -18.72
CA GLY A 121 9.61 10.58 -19.27
C GLY A 121 11.08 10.49 -19.69
N GLY A 122 11.67 9.29 -19.73
CA GLY A 122 13.04 9.03 -20.18
C GLY A 122 13.32 7.53 -20.34
N THR A 123 14.49 7.18 -20.86
CA THR A 123 14.99 5.80 -21.01
C THR A 123 16.18 5.49 -20.09
N ALA A 124 16.79 6.52 -19.50
CA ALA A 124 17.88 6.40 -18.54
C ALA A 124 17.64 7.35 -17.34
N PHE A 125 17.95 6.87 -16.14
CA PHE A 125 17.72 7.61 -14.89
C PHE A 125 18.89 7.44 -13.92
N ALA A 126 19.09 8.46 -13.09
CA ALA A 126 20.06 8.47 -12.00
C ALA A 126 19.39 8.87 -10.68
N TRP A 127 19.81 8.23 -9.59
CA TRP A 127 19.24 8.41 -8.26
C TRP A 127 20.22 9.11 -7.31
N TYR A 128 19.67 9.93 -6.40
CA TYR A 128 20.41 10.79 -5.48
C TYR A 128 19.76 10.83 -4.09
N ARG A 129 20.55 11.10 -3.05
CA ARG A 129 20.05 11.26 -1.67
C ARG A 129 19.48 12.65 -1.40
N THR A 130 19.91 13.65 -2.15
CA THR A 130 19.57 15.04 -1.93
C THR A 130 19.18 15.72 -3.24
N GLN A 131 18.55 16.88 -3.09
CA GLN A 131 18.20 17.72 -4.22
C GLN A 131 19.41 18.47 -4.82
N ALA A 132 20.49 18.65 -4.05
CA ALA A 132 21.65 19.45 -4.44
C ALA A 132 22.43 18.78 -5.57
N GLU A 133 22.62 19.47 -6.69
CA GLU A 133 23.19 18.91 -7.93
C GLU A 133 24.64 18.43 -7.79
N GLU A 134 25.33 18.92 -6.75
CA GLU A 134 26.71 18.63 -6.38
C GLU A 134 26.88 17.36 -5.51
N ASP A 135 25.78 16.79 -5.00
CA ASP A 135 25.84 15.63 -4.10
C ASP A 135 25.96 14.26 -4.80
N ALA A 136 26.54 13.31 -4.05
CA ALA A 136 26.94 11.99 -4.49
C ALA A 136 25.80 11.14 -5.10
N PHE A 137 26.08 10.66 -6.31
CA PHE A 137 25.33 9.69 -7.08
C PHE A 137 25.16 8.36 -6.32
N LEU A 138 23.93 7.86 -6.21
CA LEU A 138 23.65 6.56 -5.56
C LEU A 138 23.83 5.40 -6.55
N VAL A 139 23.10 5.44 -7.66
CA VAL A 139 23.03 4.35 -8.65
C VAL A 139 22.39 4.87 -9.95
N SER A 140 22.81 4.30 -11.09
CA SER A 140 22.15 4.48 -12.39
C SER A 140 21.21 3.31 -12.66
N GLY A 141 20.05 3.60 -13.25
CA GLY A 141 19.10 2.58 -13.68
C GLY A 141 17.65 2.93 -13.40
N THR A 142 16.75 2.12 -13.96
CA THR A 142 15.30 2.27 -13.85
C THR A 142 14.73 1.76 -12.53
N SER A 143 15.56 1.17 -11.66
CA SER A 143 15.10 0.55 -10.42
C SER A 143 16.15 0.69 -9.32
N VAL A 144 15.67 0.94 -8.09
CA VAL A 144 16.46 0.91 -6.88
C VAL A 144 15.73 0.01 -5.90
N VAL A 145 16.43 -0.96 -5.32
CA VAL A 145 15.87 -1.87 -4.32
C VAL A 145 16.39 -1.47 -2.95
N PHE A 146 15.46 -1.33 -1.99
CA PHE A 146 15.78 -1.19 -0.58
C PHE A 146 15.23 -2.44 0.11
N ASP A 147 16.12 -3.28 0.64
CA ASP A 147 15.73 -4.57 1.23
C ASP A 147 14.83 -4.39 2.46
N THR A 148 14.90 -3.25 3.15
CA THR A 148 14.00 -2.91 4.25
C THR A 148 14.06 -1.42 4.57
N LEU A 149 12.91 -0.74 4.55
CA LEU A 149 12.77 0.62 5.08
C LEU A 149 12.45 0.52 6.58
N THR A 150 13.19 1.22 7.42
CA THR A 150 12.92 1.33 8.88
C THR A 150 12.32 2.69 9.25
N MET A 151 12.41 3.68 8.35
CA MET A 151 11.86 5.02 8.48
C MET A 151 11.53 5.59 7.10
N THR A 152 10.66 6.60 7.06
CA THR A 152 10.32 7.31 5.82
C THR A 152 11.58 7.95 5.25
N GLN A 153 11.80 7.77 3.94
CA GLN A 153 12.95 8.33 3.24
C GLN A 153 12.50 9.07 1.98
N THR A 154 13.18 10.16 1.66
CA THR A 154 13.00 10.87 0.39
C THR A 154 14.29 10.75 -0.40
N LEU A 155 14.17 10.22 -1.61
CA LEU A 155 15.22 10.17 -2.61
C LEU A 155 14.90 11.13 -3.74
N TYR A 156 15.84 11.28 -4.65
CA TYR A 156 15.67 12.14 -5.81
C TYR A 156 16.10 11.41 -7.08
N VAL A 157 15.37 11.63 -8.16
CA VAL A 157 15.64 10.99 -9.46
C VAL A 157 15.71 12.05 -10.56
N ALA A 158 16.72 11.92 -11.43
CA ALA A 158 16.83 12.71 -12.66
C ALA A 158 16.77 11.79 -13.87
N ASN A 159 16.18 12.29 -14.95
CA ASN A 159 16.32 11.72 -16.28
C ASN A 159 17.70 12.08 -16.83
N THR A 160 18.42 11.09 -17.36
CA THR A 160 19.77 11.25 -17.93
C THR A 160 19.85 10.75 -19.37
N SER A 161 18.73 10.81 -20.10
CA SER A 161 18.64 10.26 -21.46
C SER A 161 19.22 11.20 -22.53
N GLY A 162 19.32 12.50 -22.24
CA GLY A 162 19.93 13.51 -23.09
C GLY A 162 21.28 14.00 -22.55
N ASP A 163 21.72 15.15 -23.04
CA ASP A 163 23.11 15.62 -22.88
C ASP A 163 23.47 16.02 -21.44
N ARG A 164 22.47 16.31 -20.59
CA ARG A 164 22.65 16.65 -19.17
C ARG A 164 21.50 16.11 -18.33
N PRO A 165 21.72 15.73 -17.06
CA PRO A 165 20.65 15.31 -16.16
C PRO A 165 19.55 16.37 -16.03
N SER A 166 18.29 15.94 -16.05
CA SER A 166 17.14 16.80 -15.77
C SER A 166 17.16 17.32 -14.33
N ARG A 167 16.25 18.25 -14.03
CA ARG A 167 15.92 18.57 -12.63
C ARG A 167 15.57 17.29 -11.85
N ARG A 168 16.15 17.19 -10.65
CA ARG A 168 15.90 16.11 -9.70
C ARG A 168 14.48 16.18 -9.12
N MET A 169 13.71 15.11 -9.27
CA MET A 169 12.35 14.98 -8.75
C MET A 169 12.35 14.15 -7.46
N PRO A 170 11.64 14.58 -6.40
CA PRO A 170 11.58 13.83 -5.15
C PRO A 170 10.77 12.55 -5.31
N VAL A 171 11.21 11.48 -4.63
CA VAL A 171 10.54 10.20 -4.48
C VAL A 171 10.44 9.90 -2.99
N SER A 172 9.25 10.02 -2.42
CA SER A 172 9.02 9.74 -1.01
C SER A 172 8.56 8.30 -0.82
N LEU A 173 9.33 7.54 -0.05
CA LEU A 173 9.04 6.16 0.35
C LEU A 173 8.58 6.18 1.81
N SER A 174 7.36 5.72 2.04
CA SER A 174 6.73 5.74 3.36
C SER A 174 7.09 4.49 4.16
N ALA A 175 7.25 4.65 5.46
CA ALA A 175 7.49 3.56 6.39
C ALA A 175 6.47 3.59 7.54
N GLY A 176 5.19 3.39 7.20
CA GLY A 176 4.10 3.35 8.15
C GLY A 176 4.13 2.10 9.05
N THR A 177 3.85 2.26 10.34
CA THR A 177 3.69 1.13 11.25
C THR A 177 2.27 0.56 11.14
N ARG A 178 2.14 -0.77 11.10
CA ARG A 178 0.82 -1.42 11.17
C ARG A 178 0.20 -1.18 12.55
N PRO A 179 -1.08 -0.80 12.63
CA PRO A 179 -1.76 -0.69 13.92
C PRO A 179 -1.83 -2.05 14.58
N VAL A 180 -1.54 -2.10 15.88
CA VAL A 180 -1.60 -3.33 16.69
C VAL A 180 -2.84 -3.29 17.56
N PHE A 181 -3.68 -4.32 17.46
CA PHE A 181 -4.89 -4.46 18.25
C PHE A 181 -5.19 -5.94 18.51
N ASN A 182 -5.97 -6.19 19.55
CA ASN A 182 -6.38 -7.53 19.96
C ASN A 182 -7.87 -7.73 19.70
N VAL A 183 -8.24 -8.96 19.37
CA VAL A 183 -9.64 -9.39 19.31
C VAL A 183 -9.85 -10.41 20.41
N SER A 184 -10.87 -10.19 21.25
CA SER A 184 -11.31 -11.15 22.25
C SER A 184 -12.71 -11.66 21.91
N MET A 185 -12.99 -12.90 22.33
CA MET A 185 -14.28 -13.56 22.15
C MET A 185 -14.85 -13.96 23.50
N SER A 186 -16.14 -13.73 23.69
CA SER A 186 -16.92 -14.18 24.84
C SER A 186 -18.27 -14.76 24.42
N HIS A 187 -18.79 -15.70 25.19
CA HIS A 187 -20.14 -16.22 24.97
C HIS A 187 -21.19 -15.24 25.51
N THR A 188 -22.25 -15.00 24.74
CA THR A 188 -23.37 -14.14 25.16
C THR A 188 -24.70 -14.77 24.75
N GLY A 189 -25.44 -15.33 25.72
CA GLY A 189 -26.73 -15.97 25.46
C GLY A 189 -26.63 -17.09 24.41
N THR A 190 -27.18 -16.84 23.23
CA THR A 190 -27.21 -17.78 22.09
C THR A 190 -26.12 -17.54 21.03
N GLY A 191 -25.17 -16.63 21.27
CA GLY A 191 -24.13 -16.28 20.31
C GLY A 191 -22.77 -15.99 20.94
N TYR A 192 -21.91 -15.38 20.14
CA TYR A 192 -20.55 -14.98 20.51
C TYR A 192 -20.39 -13.48 20.33
N GLN A 193 -19.89 -12.80 21.35
CA GLN A 193 -19.52 -11.40 21.28
C GLN A 193 -18.01 -11.29 21.07
N PHE A 194 -17.63 -10.49 20.08
CA PHE A 194 -16.27 -10.16 19.75
C PHE A 194 -16.00 -8.70 20.10
N THR A 195 -14.85 -8.43 20.70
CA THR A 195 -14.43 -7.07 21.06
C THR A 195 -13.02 -6.83 20.54
N ALA A 196 -12.82 -5.71 19.84
CA ALA A 196 -11.52 -5.28 19.38
C ALA A 196 -11.00 -4.12 20.25
N THR A 197 -9.76 -4.23 20.72
CA THR A 197 -9.11 -3.21 21.54
C THR A 197 -7.72 -2.88 21.01
N SER A 198 -7.43 -1.59 20.89
CA SER A 198 -6.15 -1.05 20.44
C SER A 198 -5.65 -0.05 21.47
N THR A 199 -4.33 0.00 21.64
CA THR A 199 -3.66 1.09 22.37
C THR A 199 -3.25 2.24 21.44
N ASP A 200 -3.37 2.05 20.13
CA ASP A 200 -3.12 3.10 19.13
C ASP A 200 -4.32 4.06 19.07
N PRO A 201 -4.14 5.35 19.44
CA PRO A 201 -5.23 6.34 19.43
C PRO A 201 -5.75 6.66 18.02
N ALA A 202 -5.01 6.34 16.96
CA ALA A 202 -5.48 6.50 15.58
C ALA A 202 -6.55 5.46 15.20
N VAL A 203 -6.64 4.34 15.94
CA VAL A 203 -7.62 3.29 15.71
C VAL A 203 -8.90 3.60 16.47
N THR A 204 -9.89 4.13 15.77
CA THR A 204 -11.17 4.55 16.36
C THR A 204 -12.35 3.62 16.04
N THR A 205 -12.21 2.79 15.01
CA THR A 205 -13.25 1.84 14.58
C THR A 205 -12.62 0.66 13.83
N TYR A 206 -13.38 -0.44 13.74
CA TYR A 206 -12.98 -1.67 13.06
C TYR A 206 -14.05 -2.11 12.08
N GLN A 207 -13.64 -2.72 10.98
CA GLN A 207 -14.51 -3.48 10.08
C GLN A 207 -14.45 -4.96 10.48
N TRP A 208 -15.60 -5.56 10.78
CA TRP A 208 -15.73 -6.98 11.12
C TRP A 208 -16.05 -7.83 9.89
N TYR A 209 -15.49 -9.03 9.89
CA TYR A 209 -15.70 -10.07 8.88
C TYR A 209 -16.05 -11.40 9.57
N LEU A 210 -17.05 -12.11 9.05
CA LEU A 210 -17.36 -13.49 9.41
C LEU A 210 -17.07 -14.34 8.17
N ASN A 211 -16.17 -15.30 8.27
CA ASN A 211 -15.74 -16.15 7.15
C ASN A 211 -15.38 -15.32 5.90
N ASP A 212 -14.57 -14.28 6.12
CA ASP A 212 -14.14 -13.29 5.12
C ASP A 212 -15.21 -12.37 4.51
N ALA A 213 -16.49 -12.58 4.81
CA ALA A 213 -17.57 -11.69 4.39
C ALA A 213 -17.70 -10.50 5.37
N PRO A 214 -17.79 -9.25 4.89
CA PRO A 214 -17.98 -8.09 5.77
C PRO A 214 -19.36 -8.14 6.43
N VAL A 215 -19.42 -7.97 7.75
CA VAL A 215 -20.67 -8.13 8.53
C VAL A 215 -21.06 -6.91 9.36
N ALA A 216 -20.11 -6.15 9.88
CA ALA A 216 -20.40 -5.01 10.76
C ALA A 216 -19.22 -4.05 10.89
N THR A 217 -19.46 -2.87 11.48
CA THR A 217 -18.43 -1.93 11.89
C THR A 217 -18.59 -1.54 13.35
N GLY A 218 -17.50 -1.27 14.06
CA GLY A 218 -17.49 -0.79 15.44
C GLY A 218 -16.49 -1.54 16.33
N ASN A 219 -16.47 -1.21 17.63
CA ASN A 219 -15.54 -1.84 18.58
C ASN A 219 -15.98 -3.25 19.02
N THR A 220 -17.24 -3.58 18.82
CA THR A 220 -17.80 -4.89 19.14
C THR A 220 -18.65 -5.41 17.99
N TYR A 221 -18.75 -6.74 17.89
CA TYR A 221 -19.62 -7.44 16.96
C TYR A 221 -20.19 -8.67 17.66
N THR A 222 -21.50 -8.92 17.51
CA THR A 222 -22.14 -10.12 18.03
C THR A 222 -22.52 -11.03 16.87
N ALA A 223 -21.93 -12.22 16.83
CA ALA A 223 -22.27 -13.26 15.88
C ALA A 223 -23.39 -14.16 16.44
N THR A 224 -24.46 -14.30 15.66
CA THR A 224 -25.61 -15.17 15.96
C THR A 224 -25.99 -15.98 14.73
N GLY A 225 -26.74 -17.07 14.90
CA GLY A 225 -27.18 -17.90 13.78
C GLY A 225 -26.04 -18.58 13.01
N LEU A 226 -24.98 -18.94 13.72
CA LEU A 226 -23.79 -19.54 13.12
C LEU A 226 -24.04 -20.98 12.68
N GLU A 227 -23.49 -21.34 11.53
CA GLU A 227 -23.49 -22.70 11.04
C GLU A 227 -22.54 -23.58 11.87
N ALA A 228 -22.88 -24.86 12.00
CA ALA A 228 -22.02 -25.81 12.68
C ALA A 228 -20.72 -26.04 11.89
N GLY A 229 -19.61 -26.15 12.60
CA GLY A 229 -18.29 -26.34 12.02
C GLY A 229 -17.30 -25.26 12.42
N GLU A 230 -16.20 -25.21 11.71
CA GLU A 230 -15.16 -24.20 11.88
C GLU A 230 -15.65 -22.84 11.37
N GLN A 231 -15.44 -21.81 12.17
CA GLN A 231 -15.84 -20.43 11.91
C GLN A 231 -14.68 -19.51 12.30
N TRP A 232 -14.54 -18.38 11.60
CA TRP A 232 -13.60 -17.34 12.02
C TRP A 232 -14.22 -15.96 11.91
N VAL A 233 -13.92 -15.14 12.92
CA VAL A 233 -14.28 -13.73 12.94
C VAL A 233 -13.03 -12.89 12.96
N CYS A 234 -12.91 -11.98 12.00
CA CYS A 234 -11.79 -11.06 11.90
C CYS A 234 -12.26 -9.62 12.13
N ALA A 235 -11.48 -8.84 12.85
CA ALA A 235 -11.55 -7.37 12.75
C ALA A 235 -10.40 -6.88 11.86
N GLY A 236 -10.66 -5.84 11.08
CA GLY A 236 -9.70 -5.16 10.25
C GLY A 236 -9.73 -3.65 10.48
N VAL A 237 -8.57 -3.01 10.44
CA VAL A 237 -8.42 -1.56 10.55
C VAL A 237 -7.41 -1.05 9.52
N VAL A 238 -7.60 0.20 9.11
CA VAL A 238 -6.64 0.95 8.29
C VAL A 238 -6.21 2.18 9.09
N SER A 239 -4.91 2.32 9.35
CA SER A 239 -4.34 3.51 9.98
C SER A 239 -3.13 3.97 9.16
N ASN A 240 -3.10 5.24 8.76
CA ASN A 240 -2.03 5.83 7.93
C ASN A 240 -1.70 5.03 6.65
N GLY A 241 -2.72 4.48 5.98
CA GLY A 241 -2.55 3.62 4.79
C GLY A 241 -2.17 2.17 5.10
N CYS A 242 -1.91 1.84 6.37
CA CYS A 242 -1.54 0.50 6.80
C CYS A 242 -2.72 -0.31 7.30
N HIS A 243 -2.91 -1.46 6.67
CA HIS A 243 -3.92 -2.43 7.01
C HIS A 243 -3.43 -3.36 8.13
N ALA A 244 -4.27 -3.67 9.10
CA ALA A 244 -4.04 -4.77 10.03
C ALA A 244 -5.32 -5.58 10.17
N ARG A 245 -5.18 -6.90 10.31
CA ARG A 245 -6.29 -7.83 10.50
C ARG A 245 -5.92 -8.80 11.62
N ASN A 246 -6.85 -9.04 12.53
CA ASN A 246 -6.70 -9.98 13.63
C ASN A 246 -7.96 -10.84 13.70
N CYS A 247 -7.79 -12.16 13.76
CA CYS A 247 -8.86 -13.14 13.62
C CYS A 247 -8.91 -14.07 14.84
N VAL A 248 -10.13 -14.43 15.22
CA VAL A 248 -10.40 -15.48 16.21
C VAL A 248 -11.08 -16.62 15.48
N GLU A 249 -10.46 -17.79 15.51
CA GLU A 249 -10.99 -19.05 15.01
C GLU A 249 -11.67 -19.81 16.15
N PHE A 250 -12.82 -20.43 15.85
CA PHE A 250 -13.58 -21.21 16.82
C PHE A 250 -14.45 -22.24 16.11
N ILE A 251 -14.91 -23.24 16.86
CA ILE A 251 -15.79 -24.29 16.34
C ILE A 251 -17.16 -24.11 16.97
N VAL A 252 -18.17 -23.97 16.13
CA VAL A 252 -19.57 -24.03 16.54
C VAL A 252 -19.98 -25.50 16.51
N THR A 253 -20.13 -26.10 17.69
CA THR A 253 -20.62 -27.46 17.77
C THR A 253 -22.11 -27.48 17.41
N GLY A 254 -22.47 -28.36 16.49
CA GLY A 254 -23.88 -28.60 16.18
C GLY A 254 -24.65 -29.08 17.41
N VAL A 255 -25.98 -29.00 17.33
CA VAL A 255 -26.95 -29.43 18.35
C VAL A 255 -26.69 -30.85 18.89
N GLU A 256 -25.92 -31.68 18.19
CA GLU A 256 -25.54 -33.06 18.57
C GLU A 256 -24.88 -33.16 19.95
N ALA A 257 -24.07 -32.18 20.37
CA ALA A 257 -23.46 -32.18 21.72
C ALA A 257 -24.49 -31.86 22.83
N SER A 258 -25.52 -31.07 22.52
CA SER A 258 -26.62 -30.74 23.43
C SER A 258 -27.57 -31.92 23.62
N ILE A 259 -27.71 -32.79 22.61
CA ILE A 259 -28.63 -33.94 22.67
C ILE A 259 -28.15 -34.98 23.68
N LEU A 260 -26.85 -35.22 23.81
CA LEU A 260 -26.32 -36.12 24.84
C LEU A 260 -26.56 -35.61 26.27
N ALA A 261 -26.81 -34.31 26.46
CA ALA A 261 -27.12 -33.77 27.78
C ALA A 261 -28.46 -34.30 28.33
N ASP A 262 -29.37 -34.72 27.44
CA ASP A 262 -30.65 -35.35 27.79
C ASP A 262 -30.52 -36.82 28.16
N TYR A 263 -29.33 -37.42 28.03
CA TYR A 263 -29.10 -38.83 28.35
C TYR A 263 -28.14 -38.99 29.53
N THR A 264 -28.38 -40.02 30.33
CA THR A 264 -27.40 -40.57 31.27
C THR A 264 -26.75 -41.77 30.62
N VAL A 265 -25.41 -41.80 30.62
CA VAL A 265 -24.62 -42.92 30.08
C VAL A 265 -23.54 -43.24 31.10
N PHE A 266 -23.73 -44.31 31.86
CA PHE A 266 -22.86 -44.67 32.98
C PHE A 266 -22.84 -46.19 33.24
N PRO A 267 -21.76 -46.73 33.83
CA PRO A 267 -20.47 -46.08 33.98
C PRO A 267 -19.75 -45.97 32.62
N ASN A 268 -18.94 -44.94 32.43
CA ASN A 268 -18.00 -44.83 31.31
C ASN A 268 -16.64 -44.39 31.87
N PRO A 269 -15.60 -45.24 31.92
CA PRO A 269 -15.51 -46.60 31.37
C PRO A 269 -16.46 -47.62 32.02
N VAL A 270 -16.91 -48.62 31.26
CA VAL A 270 -17.81 -49.69 31.72
C VAL A 270 -17.07 -51.01 31.95
N LYS A 271 -17.41 -51.70 33.05
CA LYS A 271 -17.07 -53.10 33.29
C LYS A 271 -18.34 -53.85 33.64
N GLY A 272 -18.84 -54.66 32.71
CA GLY A 272 -20.12 -55.36 32.85
C GLY A 272 -21.29 -54.54 32.30
N LYS A 273 -22.08 -53.89 33.15
CA LYS A 273 -23.37 -53.31 32.71
C LYS A 273 -23.28 -51.82 32.39
N LEU A 274 -23.55 -51.44 31.13
CA LEU A 274 -23.69 -50.06 30.69
C LEU A 274 -25.17 -49.63 30.76
N GLN A 275 -25.46 -48.58 31.52
CA GLN A 275 -26.78 -47.96 31.59
C GLN A 275 -26.87 -46.78 30.64
N VAL A 276 -27.92 -46.73 29.84
CA VAL A 276 -28.26 -45.61 28.96
C VAL A 276 -29.72 -45.23 29.19
N ALA A 277 -30.02 -44.01 29.63
CA ALA A 277 -31.40 -43.57 29.86
C ALA A 277 -31.63 -42.12 29.43
N HIS A 278 -32.84 -41.80 28.95
CA HIS A 278 -33.23 -40.43 28.62
C HIS A 278 -33.82 -39.75 29.85
N LYS A 279 -33.24 -38.63 30.30
CA LYS A 279 -33.63 -37.87 31.51
C LYS A 279 -35.08 -37.41 31.49
N GLY A 280 -35.58 -37.00 30.32
CA GLY A 280 -36.99 -36.61 30.10
C GLY A 280 -37.96 -37.77 29.79
N GLY A 281 -37.54 -39.04 29.92
CA GLY A 281 -38.44 -40.19 29.75
C GLY A 281 -38.98 -40.42 28.33
N LYS A 282 -38.31 -39.92 27.29
CA LYS A 282 -38.69 -40.17 25.90
C LYS A 282 -38.13 -41.50 25.41
N PRO A 283 -38.90 -42.32 24.68
CA PRO A 283 -38.36 -43.54 24.08
C PRO A 283 -37.34 -43.18 23.00
N PHE A 284 -36.24 -43.93 22.94
CA PHE A 284 -35.20 -43.78 21.94
C PHE A 284 -34.79 -45.14 21.39
N ALA A 285 -33.91 -45.13 20.39
CA ALA A 285 -33.21 -46.32 19.94
C ALA A 285 -31.71 -46.12 20.10
N LEU A 286 -31.01 -47.18 20.49
CA LEU A 286 -29.58 -47.19 20.64
C LEU A 286 -28.91 -48.23 19.74
N GLU A 287 -27.68 -47.95 19.39
CA GLU A 287 -26.78 -48.84 18.68
C GLU A 287 -25.38 -48.73 19.30
N LEU A 288 -24.74 -49.85 19.59
CA LEU A 288 -23.36 -49.90 20.09
C LEU A 288 -22.49 -50.55 19.02
N ILE A 289 -21.45 -49.84 18.57
CA ILE A 289 -20.59 -50.23 17.44
C ILE A 289 -19.15 -50.24 17.93
N HIS A 290 -18.43 -51.35 17.77
CA HIS A 290 -17.00 -51.41 18.04
C HIS A 290 -16.22 -50.54 17.03
N ILE A 291 -15.04 -50.03 17.39
CA ILE A 291 -14.24 -49.16 16.51
C ILE A 291 -13.84 -49.83 15.17
N THR A 292 -13.90 -51.17 15.09
CA THR A 292 -13.70 -51.92 13.83
C THR A 292 -14.92 -51.93 12.91
N GLY A 293 -16.02 -51.29 13.31
CA GLY A 293 -17.30 -51.28 12.59
C GLY A 293 -18.22 -52.45 12.94
N ALA A 294 -17.79 -53.39 13.79
CA ALA A 294 -18.64 -54.51 14.22
C ALA A 294 -19.75 -54.01 15.16
N ARG A 295 -21.01 -54.26 14.80
CA ARG A 295 -22.17 -53.92 15.64
C ARG A 295 -22.27 -54.89 16.81
N ALA A 296 -22.18 -54.37 18.03
CA ALA A 296 -22.27 -55.14 19.27
C ALA A 296 -23.73 -55.28 19.76
N CYS A 297 -24.51 -54.20 19.69
CA CYS A 297 -25.94 -54.25 20.02
C CYS A 297 -26.76 -53.21 19.23
N GLN A 298 -28.06 -53.48 19.11
CA GLN A 298 -29.05 -52.54 18.60
C GLN A 298 -30.39 -52.81 19.27
N ALA A 299 -31.01 -51.77 19.82
CA ALA A 299 -32.31 -51.86 20.50
C ALA A 299 -33.10 -50.57 20.32
N GLY A 300 -34.43 -50.63 20.44
CA GLY A 300 -35.31 -49.49 20.17
C GLY A 300 -36.61 -49.52 20.97
N GLY A 301 -37.22 -48.36 21.17
CA GLY A 301 -38.57 -48.23 21.75
C GLY A 301 -38.65 -48.14 23.28
N HIS A 302 -37.53 -47.97 23.98
CA HIS A 302 -37.49 -47.87 25.45
C HIS A 302 -36.89 -46.54 25.91
N THR A 303 -37.21 -46.15 27.14
CA THR A 303 -36.73 -44.93 27.80
C THR A 303 -35.43 -45.12 28.58
N SER A 304 -35.03 -46.38 28.79
CA SER A 304 -33.76 -46.79 29.37
C SER A 304 -33.36 -48.18 28.87
N TYR A 305 -32.05 -48.44 28.92
CA TYR A 305 -31.42 -49.69 28.53
C TYR A 305 -30.29 -50.03 29.49
N GLU A 306 -30.19 -51.32 29.82
CA GLU A 306 -29.03 -51.92 30.47
C GLU A 306 -28.38 -52.86 29.44
N VAL A 307 -27.17 -52.54 29.02
CA VAL A 307 -26.40 -53.32 28.05
C VAL A 307 -25.31 -54.08 28.81
N ASP A 308 -25.37 -55.40 28.80
CA ASP A 308 -24.33 -56.24 29.35
C ASP A 308 -23.15 -56.33 28.36
N THR A 309 -21.97 -55.89 28.80
CA THR A 309 -20.74 -55.81 28.00
C THR A 309 -19.74 -56.91 28.35
N GLU A 310 -20.01 -57.83 29.30
CA GLU A 310 -19.05 -58.90 29.66
C GLU A 310 -18.71 -59.82 28.48
N GLY A 311 -19.65 -59.98 27.54
CA GLY A 311 -19.45 -60.77 26.32
C GLY A 311 -18.80 -60.02 25.15
N TYR A 312 -18.49 -58.74 25.30
CA TYR A 312 -17.91 -57.92 24.23
C TYR A 312 -16.38 -57.86 24.31
N ALA A 313 -15.73 -57.69 23.16
CA ALA A 313 -14.27 -57.59 23.10
C ALA A 313 -13.78 -56.29 23.78
N PRO A 314 -12.75 -56.31 24.64
CA PRO A 314 -12.23 -55.10 25.26
C PRO A 314 -11.83 -54.06 24.20
N GLY A 315 -12.18 -52.79 24.40
CA GLY A 315 -11.93 -51.77 23.37
C GLY A 315 -12.78 -50.51 23.44
N LEU A 316 -12.72 -49.74 22.36
CA LEU A 316 -13.52 -48.53 22.17
C LEU A 316 -14.78 -48.85 21.37
N TYR A 317 -15.89 -48.36 21.88
CA TYR A 317 -17.20 -48.47 21.26
C TYR A 317 -17.79 -47.08 21.03
N ILE A 318 -18.53 -46.93 19.94
CA ILE A 318 -19.35 -45.77 19.63
C ILE A 318 -20.79 -46.14 20.00
N LEU A 319 -21.34 -45.46 20.99
CA LEU A 319 -22.77 -45.48 21.30
C LEU A 319 -23.47 -44.43 20.45
N ARG A 320 -24.42 -44.85 19.63
CA ARG A 320 -25.27 -44.00 18.79
C ARG A 320 -26.71 -44.06 19.30
N ILE A 321 -27.38 -42.90 19.38
CA ILE A 321 -28.79 -42.79 19.77
C ILE A 321 -29.57 -42.16 18.62
N ASN A 322 -30.61 -42.85 18.13
CA ASN A 322 -31.25 -42.49 16.85
C ASN A 322 -32.36 -41.44 16.95
N GLY A 323 -32.28 -40.51 16.00
CA GLY A 323 -33.17 -39.37 15.77
C GLY A 323 -32.40 -38.07 15.46
N GLN A 324 -31.21 -37.90 16.06
CA GLN A 324 -30.54 -36.59 16.06
C GLN A 324 -28.99 -36.64 16.06
N GLY A 325 -28.36 -37.72 15.59
CA GLY A 325 -26.90 -37.76 15.36
C GLY A 325 -26.00 -37.80 16.61
N ALA A 326 -26.56 -37.85 17.82
CA ALA A 326 -25.80 -37.96 19.06
C ALA A 326 -24.94 -39.24 19.15
N MET A 327 -23.63 -39.07 19.33
CA MET A 327 -22.65 -40.15 19.46
C MET A 327 -21.78 -39.97 20.71
N LYS A 328 -21.60 -41.03 21.51
CA LYS A 328 -20.71 -41.02 22.68
C LYS A 328 -19.71 -42.17 22.63
N ILE A 329 -18.43 -41.87 22.90
CA ILE A 329 -17.39 -42.89 23.00
C ILE A 329 -17.48 -43.58 24.37
N ILE A 330 -17.56 -44.91 24.34
CA ILE A 330 -17.58 -45.80 25.51
C ILE A 330 -16.30 -46.60 25.52
N LYS A 331 -15.63 -46.65 26.68
CA LYS A 331 -14.50 -47.53 26.91
C LYS A 331 -14.96 -48.75 27.71
N GLN A 332 -14.74 -49.95 27.17
CA GLN A 332 -14.92 -51.23 27.86
C GLN A 332 -13.54 -51.81 28.24
#